data_AF-A0A4D4L6Y9-F1
#
_entry.id   AF-A0A4D4L6Y9-F1
#
_cell.length_a   1.000
_cell.length_b   1.000
_cell.length_c   1.000
_cell.angle_alpha   90.00
_cell.angle_beta   90.00
_cell.angle_gamma   90.00
#
_symmetry.space_group_name_H-M   'P 1'
#
loop_
_entity.id
_entity.type
_entity.pdbx_description
1 polymer ?
#
loop_
_entity_poly.entity_id
_entity_poly.type
_entity_poly.pdbx_seq_one_letter_code
_entity_poly.pdbx_strand_id
1 'polypeptide(L)'
;MGSADAPAIRVPVGEDAERWASRATSRRVLLVVHNVTSAGRLLDVLPLFHDDFRVQLLVTSTESSAFQAGIGEVFAELGLPVLPWEQALATPVALAISASFGGQLQDIQGKLAVLSHGVGYTKKLGESRVTSHESRDTRHEPTFGLAPEWLLANGEPFVDGLVLSHPEQLERLRRVCPEAERASVLAGDPCFDRMLAGRPHRERFRRALGVRRGQRLVVLNSTWNPEGFFGTGGDQDILPSLLPRLASELPADDYRLAAVLHPNIWYGHGPGQIRVWLDRARRGGLTLIDPVHAWRQALLAADVVLGDFGAVSYYAAALDIPVLLASATQDRLDPEAPLAAFVREAPRLDPYEPLRGQLEDLLARHRPAAGPAEFISSAPGSSAALLRRLFYTLMDLPEPAAPALLEPLPLPPYDPPRRTAPLDVRTRARGADVWIERSTGHPYDAVGERHLAVHEDTRDPGSLTPADVIFREGQPDDPRLGGPEEWTAEVLRRYPHCSLAVYVTGPHSCAARGRDDGVLRLSAGPGADADPAAYASALYAWRAGGGVVAPGGTTLRVHAGGRVHPVTVTPATPPARPPRSAAADGRDSPGAESPFPA
;
A
#
# COMPACT_ATOMS: atom_id res chain seq x y z
N MET A 1 27.23 10.80 -10.32
CA MET A 1 27.19 10.88 -11.79
C MET A 1 26.80 12.31 -12.12
N GLY A 2 27.67 13.06 -12.80
CA GLY A 2 27.43 14.47 -13.09
C GLY A 2 26.18 14.66 -13.95
N SER A 3 25.45 15.75 -13.70
CA SER A 3 24.35 16.22 -14.52
C SER A 3 24.90 16.57 -15.90
N ALA A 4 24.84 15.63 -16.83
CA ALA A 4 24.61 16.05 -18.21
C ALA A 4 23.17 16.55 -18.21
N ASP A 5 22.98 17.86 -18.36
CA ASP A 5 21.63 18.43 -18.49
C ASP A 5 20.89 17.63 -19.55
N ALA A 6 19.69 17.16 -19.18
CA ALA A 6 18.87 16.44 -20.13
C ALA A 6 18.67 17.35 -21.36
N PRO A 7 18.94 16.85 -22.59
CA PRO A 7 18.89 17.71 -23.77
C PRO A 7 17.48 18.26 -23.94
N ALA A 8 17.40 19.56 -24.28
CA ALA A 8 16.13 20.22 -24.58
C ALA A 8 15.34 19.42 -25.63
N ILE A 9 14.05 19.22 -25.37
CA ILE A 9 13.18 18.52 -26.31
C ILE A 9 12.81 19.45 -27.47
N ARG A 10 12.79 18.91 -28.69
CA ARG A 10 12.47 19.70 -29.90
C ARG A 10 10.98 19.71 -30.23
N VAL A 11 10.26 18.63 -29.93
CA VAL A 11 8.81 18.50 -30.16
C VAL A 11 8.18 18.09 -28.83
N PRO A 12 7.06 18.71 -28.41
CA PRO A 12 6.18 19.61 -29.16
C PRO A 12 6.42 21.12 -28.94
N VAL A 13 7.53 21.52 -28.30
CA VAL A 13 7.72 22.92 -27.85
C VAL A 13 8.92 23.67 -28.43
N GLY A 14 9.87 22.98 -29.06
CA GLY A 14 11.09 23.60 -29.58
C GLY A 14 10.84 24.49 -30.79
N GLU A 15 11.88 25.19 -31.23
CA GLU A 15 11.84 25.92 -32.51
C GLU A 15 11.43 24.98 -33.65
N ASP A 16 10.55 25.47 -34.53
CA ASP A 16 9.95 24.70 -35.63
C ASP A 16 9.12 23.46 -35.22
N ALA A 17 8.79 23.26 -33.93
CA ALA A 17 8.00 22.10 -33.48
C ALA A 17 6.65 21.95 -34.22
N GLU A 18 6.02 23.08 -34.58
CA GLU A 18 4.75 23.11 -35.33
C GLU A 18 4.85 22.40 -36.69
N ARG A 19 6.03 22.38 -37.32
CA ARG A 19 6.25 21.66 -38.60
C ARG A 19 6.21 20.14 -38.45
N TRP A 20 6.50 19.65 -37.25
CA TRP A 20 6.58 18.22 -36.93
C TRP A 20 5.34 17.71 -36.19
N ALA A 21 4.57 18.62 -35.58
CA ALA A 21 3.36 18.27 -34.84
C ALA A 21 2.22 17.89 -35.81
N SER A 22 1.71 16.67 -35.71
CA SER A 22 0.58 16.21 -36.53
C SER A 22 -0.76 16.84 -36.11
N ARG A 23 -0.87 17.32 -34.87
CA ARG A 23 -2.07 18.01 -34.36
C ARG A 23 -1.65 19.36 -33.80
N ALA A 24 -2.34 20.40 -34.22
CA ALA A 24 -2.21 21.72 -33.62
C ALA A 24 -2.98 21.76 -32.30
N THR A 25 -2.31 22.20 -31.23
CA THR A 25 -2.91 22.42 -29.90
C THR A 25 -2.96 23.91 -29.60
N SER A 26 -4.04 24.39 -29.00
CA SER A 26 -4.25 25.82 -28.70
C SER A 26 -3.66 26.25 -27.36
N ARG A 27 -3.50 25.32 -26.41
CA ARG A 27 -3.02 25.59 -25.05
C ARG A 27 -2.03 24.52 -24.61
N ARG A 28 -0.98 24.93 -23.90
CA ARG A 28 -0.02 24.04 -23.26
C ARG A 28 -0.25 24.08 -21.75
N VAL A 29 -0.27 22.91 -21.12
CA VAL A 29 -0.36 22.75 -19.66
C VAL A 29 0.90 22.06 -19.17
N LEU A 30 1.59 22.69 -18.22
CA LEU A 30 2.81 22.16 -17.61
C LEU A 30 2.53 21.60 -16.22
N LEU A 31 2.80 20.32 -16.02
CA LEU A 31 2.80 19.68 -14.71
C LEU A 31 4.19 19.85 -14.08
N VAL A 32 4.27 20.58 -12.97
CA VAL A 32 5.53 20.93 -12.30
C VAL A 32 5.73 20.03 -11.08
N VAL A 33 6.65 19.07 -11.19
CA VAL A 33 6.92 18.08 -10.15
C VAL A 33 8.14 18.45 -9.34
N HIS A 34 7.96 18.61 -8.03
CA HIS A 34 9.07 18.84 -7.10
C HIS A 34 9.62 17.52 -6.54
N ASN A 35 8.74 16.58 -6.20
CA ASN A 35 9.07 15.23 -5.72
C ASN A 35 7.90 14.27 -5.99
N VAL A 36 8.08 12.98 -5.72
CA VAL A 36 7.05 11.96 -5.95
C VAL A 36 5.73 12.23 -5.22
N THR A 37 5.77 12.87 -4.04
CA THR A 37 4.56 13.26 -3.31
C THR A 37 3.74 14.26 -4.11
N SER A 38 4.38 15.31 -4.64
CA SER A 38 3.71 16.28 -5.52
C SER A 38 3.24 15.63 -6.83
N ALA A 39 4.03 14.73 -7.41
CA ALA A 39 3.65 14.00 -8.62
C ALA A 39 2.35 13.21 -8.41
N GLY A 40 2.23 12.50 -7.28
CA GLY A 40 1.03 11.74 -6.92
C GLY A 40 -0.24 12.58 -6.82
N ARG A 41 -0.16 13.88 -6.52
CA ARG A 41 -1.30 14.81 -6.61
C ARG A 41 -1.58 15.29 -8.02
N LEU A 42 -0.55 15.55 -8.81
CA LEU A 42 -0.75 15.95 -10.22
C LEU A 42 -1.43 14.83 -11.01
N LEU A 43 -1.14 13.57 -10.68
CA LEU A 43 -1.87 12.40 -11.21
C LEU A 43 -3.38 12.44 -10.89
N ASP A 44 -3.80 13.08 -9.79
CA ASP A 44 -5.22 13.18 -9.44
C ASP A 44 -5.98 14.14 -10.37
N VAL A 45 -5.30 15.09 -10.99
CA VAL A 45 -5.92 16.15 -11.81
C VAL A 45 -5.67 16.01 -13.30
N LEU A 46 -4.74 15.16 -13.71
CA LEU A 46 -4.50 14.79 -15.12
C LEU A 46 -5.80 14.47 -15.89
N PRO A 47 -6.77 13.70 -15.34
CA PRO A 47 -7.97 13.31 -16.07
C PRO A 47 -8.87 14.47 -16.47
N LEU A 48 -8.70 15.65 -15.86
CA LEU A 48 -9.49 16.84 -16.17
C LEU A 48 -9.17 17.43 -17.57
N PHE A 49 -8.12 16.94 -18.22
CA PHE A 49 -7.71 17.29 -19.58
C PHE A 49 -7.94 16.17 -20.61
N HIS A 50 -8.45 15.01 -20.20
CA HIS A 50 -8.70 13.90 -21.12
C HIS A 50 -9.70 14.29 -22.21
N ASP A 51 -9.47 13.76 -23.41
CA ASP A 51 -10.29 14.00 -24.63
C ASP A 51 -10.37 15.47 -25.10
N ASP A 52 -9.53 16.38 -24.58
CA ASP A 52 -9.42 17.74 -25.12
C ASP A 52 -8.22 17.90 -26.05
N PHE A 53 -8.49 17.78 -27.35
CA PHE A 53 -7.47 17.93 -28.40
C PHE A 53 -6.88 19.33 -28.52
N ARG A 54 -7.43 20.33 -27.83
CA ARG A 54 -6.90 21.69 -27.80
C ARG A 54 -5.75 21.84 -26.81
N VAL A 55 -5.55 20.88 -25.91
CA VAL A 55 -4.58 20.94 -24.82
C VAL A 55 -3.40 19.99 -25.07
N GLN A 56 -2.18 20.52 -25.00
CA GLN A 56 -0.93 19.75 -24.93
C GLN A 56 -0.48 19.67 -23.48
N LEU A 57 -0.39 18.45 -22.93
CA LEU A 57 0.19 18.21 -21.61
C LEU A 57 1.72 18.07 -21.72
N LEU A 58 2.43 18.66 -20.76
CA LEU A 58 3.87 18.65 -20.60
C LEU A 58 4.19 18.38 -19.13
N VAL A 59 5.37 17.84 -18.84
CA VAL A 59 5.81 17.62 -17.47
C VAL A 59 7.25 18.10 -17.28
N THR A 60 7.59 18.63 -16.12
CA THR A 60 8.95 19.00 -15.75
C THR A 60 9.23 18.60 -14.30
N SER A 61 10.50 18.34 -13.99
CA SER A 61 10.97 18.36 -12.60
C SER A 61 11.53 19.75 -12.30
N THR A 62 11.41 20.22 -11.05
CA THR A 62 12.10 21.44 -10.61
C THR A 62 13.56 21.19 -10.24
N GLU A 63 13.96 19.91 -10.09
CA GLU A 63 15.31 19.46 -9.70
C GLU A 63 15.83 20.03 -8.35
N SER A 64 15.00 20.79 -7.65
CA SER A 64 15.35 21.54 -6.43
C SER A 64 15.06 20.77 -5.13
N SER A 65 14.45 19.59 -5.22
CA SER A 65 14.13 18.77 -4.04
C SER A 65 15.33 17.98 -3.58
N ALA A 66 15.44 17.79 -2.26
CA ALA A 66 16.32 16.77 -1.69
C ALA A 66 15.90 15.34 -2.06
N PHE A 67 14.65 15.13 -2.50
CA PHE A 67 14.08 13.82 -2.83
C PHE A 67 13.80 13.68 -4.34
N GLN A 68 14.87 13.56 -5.13
CA GLN A 68 14.78 13.42 -6.60
C GLN A 68 14.44 12.00 -7.09
N ALA A 69 14.83 10.97 -6.32
CA ALA A 69 14.59 9.59 -6.71
C ALA A 69 13.08 9.29 -6.87
N GLY A 70 12.73 8.44 -7.85
CA GLY A 70 11.35 8.07 -8.15
C GLY A 70 10.64 8.99 -9.16
N ILE A 71 11.14 10.21 -9.41
CA ILE A 71 10.50 11.14 -10.37
C ILE A 71 10.57 10.60 -11.80
N GLY A 72 11.73 10.07 -12.20
CA GLY A 72 11.94 9.53 -13.54
C GLY A 72 11.01 8.36 -13.85
N GLU A 73 10.77 7.47 -12.88
CA GLU A 73 9.84 6.36 -12.99
C GLU A 73 8.40 6.85 -13.18
N VAL A 74 7.98 7.87 -12.43
CA VAL A 74 6.65 8.48 -12.59
C VAL A 74 6.50 9.14 -13.97
N PHE A 75 7.56 9.80 -14.49
CA PHE A 75 7.52 10.40 -15.82
C PHE A 75 7.45 9.35 -16.92
N ALA A 76 8.19 8.25 -16.78
CA ALA A 76 8.14 7.12 -17.71
C ALA A 76 6.74 6.49 -17.74
N GLU A 77 6.07 6.38 -16.58
CA GLU A 77 4.69 5.90 -16.50
C GLU A 77 3.68 6.86 -17.15
N LEU A 78 3.86 8.17 -16.94
CA LEU A 78 3.01 9.22 -17.53
C LEU A 78 3.11 9.26 -19.06
N GLY A 79 4.29 8.99 -19.62
CA GLY A 79 4.52 9.03 -21.07
C GLY A 79 4.34 10.41 -21.71
N LEU A 80 4.38 11.48 -20.91
CA LEU A 80 4.27 12.86 -21.39
C LEU A 80 5.63 13.41 -21.84
N PRO A 81 5.68 14.40 -22.75
CA PRO A 81 6.92 15.10 -23.07
C PRO A 81 7.51 15.77 -21.81
N VAL A 82 8.74 15.38 -21.48
CA VAL A 82 9.47 15.87 -20.30
C VAL A 82 10.35 17.05 -20.71
N LEU A 83 10.11 18.22 -20.12
CA LEU A 83 10.97 19.39 -20.27
C LEU A 83 12.08 19.35 -19.21
N PRO A 84 13.34 19.60 -19.59
CA PRO A 84 14.35 20.04 -18.64
C PRO A 84 13.91 21.35 -17.97
N TRP A 85 14.26 21.56 -16.70
CA TRP A 85 13.76 22.69 -15.91
C TRP A 85 14.05 24.05 -16.58
N GLU A 86 15.27 24.26 -17.09
CA GLU A 86 15.64 25.49 -17.78
C GLU A 86 14.79 25.74 -19.04
N GLN A 87 14.50 24.69 -19.80
CA GLN A 87 13.60 24.79 -20.96
C GLN A 87 12.18 25.10 -20.53
N ALA A 88 11.70 24.52 -19.42
CA ALA A 88 10.37 24.79 -18.88
C ALA A 88 10.19 26.26 -18.52
N LEU A 89 11.21 26.89 -17.91
CA LEU A 89 11.21 28.34 -17.59
C LEU A 89 11.20 29.22 -18.86
N ALA A 90 11.83 28.77 -19.94
CA ALA A 90 11.88 29.48 -21.21
C ALA A 90 10.68 29.22 -22.14
N THR A 91 9.80 28.26 -21.80
CA THR A 91 8.69 27.83 -22.66
C THR A 91 7.37 28.46 -22.21
N PRO A 92 6.73 29.31 -23.03
CA PRO A 92 5.40 29.82 -22.71
C PRO A 92 4.36 28.71 -22.64
N VAL A 93 3.60 28.70 -21.53
CA VAL A 93 2.47 27.80 -21.30
C VAL A 93 1.22 28.59 -20.90
N ALA A 94 0.05 28.04 -21.19
CA ALA A 94 -1.20 28.69 -20.79
C ALA A 94 -1.48 28.49 -19.30
N LEU A 95 -1.05 27.35 -18.75
CA LEU A 95 -1.23 26.99 -17.35
C LEU A 95 -0.06 26.10 -16.91
N ALA A 96 0.48 26.39 -15.74
CA ALA A 96 1.33 25.50 -14.97
C ALA A 96 0.59 25.06 -13.71
N ILE A 97 0.74 23.78 -13.34
CA ILE A 97 0.11 23.18 -12.17
C ILE A 97 1.20 22.55 -11.32
N SER A 98 1.30 23.00 -10.07
CA SER A 98 2.20 22.42 -9.07
C SER A 98 1.41 21.91 -7.88
N ALA A 99 1.93 20.90 -7.18
CA ALA A 99 1.45 20.50 -5.86
C ALA A 99 2.48 20.80 -4.75
N SER A 100 3.43 21.69 -5.03
CA SER A 100 4.50 22.09 -4.11
C SER A 100 4.94 23.53 -4.38
N PHE A 101 5.69 24.11 -3.44
CA PHE A 101 6.35 25.41 -3.59
C PHE A 101 7.86 25.27 -3.84
N GLY A 102 8.30 24.11 -4.34
CA GLY A 102 9.70 23.89 -4.68
C GLY A 102 10.04 24.47 -6.05
N GLY A 103 11.28 24.95 -6.20
CA GLY A 103 11.78 25.57 -7.42
C GLY A 103 11.39 27.05 -7.56
N GLN A 104 11.88 27.70 -8.61
CA GLN A 104 11.57 29.08 -8.95
C GLN A 104 10.25 29.17 -9.73
N LEU A 105 9.14 28.82 -9.07
CA LEU A 105 7.83 28.76 -9.73
C LEU A 105 7.37 30.11 -10.30
N GLN A 106 7.79 31.22 -9.68
CA GLN A 106 7.49 32.57 -10.13
C GLN A 106 8.14 32.94 -11.47
N ASP A 107 9.14 32.18 -11.92
CA ASP A 107 9.86 32.42 -13.18
C ASP A 107 9.17 31.70 -14.37
N ILE A 108 8.13 30.91 -14.13
CA ILE A 108 7.37 30.22 -15.17
C ILE A 108 6.57 31.22 -16.02
N GLN A 109 6.68 31.09 -17.33
CA GLN A 109 5.93 31.92 -18.29
C GLN A 109 4.51 31.36 -18.51
N GLY A 110 3.56 31.77 -17.68
CA GLY A 110 2.15 31.38 -17.82
C GLY A 110 1.33 31.64 -16.57
N LYS A 111 0.07 31.18 -16.56
CA LYS A 111 -0.74 31.16 -15.34
C LYS A 111 -0.32 30.03 -14.42
N LEU A 112 -0.26 30.26 -13.11
CA LEU A 112 0.17 29.25 -12.13
C LEU A 112 -0.94 28.87 -11.15
N ALA A 113 -1.31 27.59 -11.13
CA ALA A 113 -2.15 27.01 -10.09
C ALA A 113 -1.32 26.11 -9.16
N VAL A 114 -1.53 26.25 -7.85
CA VAL A 114 -0.85 25.45 -6.81
C VAL A 114 -1.86 24.71 -5.95
N LEU A 115 -1.67 23.40 -5.81
CA LEU A 115 -2.45 22.51 -4.96
C LEU A 115 -1.64 22.10 -3.72
N SER A 116 -2.33 21.71 -2.65
CA SER A 116 -1.66 21.06 -1.50
C SER A 116 -1.19 19.64 -1.88
N HIS A 117 -0.01 19.23 -1.42
CA HIS A 117 0.45 17.83 -1.58
C HIS A 117 -0.06 16.86 -0.50
N GLY A 118 -0.78 17.35 0.50
CA GLY A 118 -1.43 16.56 1.54
C GLY A 118 -2.81 17.12 1.85
N VAL A 119 -3.29 16.87 3.08
CA VAL A 119 -4.54 17.47 3.57
C VAL A 119 -4.31 18.97 3.82
N GLY A 120 -4.66 19.80 2.84
CA GLY A 120 -4.55 21.25 2.97
C GLY A 120 -3.15 21.75 3.34
N TYR A 121 -3.12 22.86 4.09
CA TYR A 121 -1.89 23.54 4.53
C TYR A 121 -1.77 23.53 6.05
N THR A 122 -1.17 22.46 6.57
CA THR A 122 -1.17 22.16 8.02
C THR A 122 0.23 22.13 8.64
N LYS A 123 1.29 22.19 7.84
CA LYS A 123 2.67 21.96 8.29
C LYS A 123 3.42 23.26 8.46
N LYS A 124 4.35 23.29 9.42
CA LYS A 124 5.40 24.31 9.54
C LYS A 124 6.70 23.72 9.00
N LEU A 125 7.49 24.50 8.27
CA LEU A 125 8.88 24.13 8.01
C LEU A 125 9.75 24.76 9.09
N GLY A 126 10.51 23.92 9.80
CA GLY A 126 11.50 24.42 10.75
C GLY A 126 12.61 25.22 10.05
N GLU A 127 13.40 25.93 10.84
CA GLU A 127 14.34 27.02 10.45
C GLU A 127 15.34 26.73 9.30
N SER A 128 15.48 25.50 8.81
CA SER A 128 16.51 25.07 7.84
C SER A 128 16.36 25.60 6.39
N ARG A 129 15.39 26.46 6.07
CA ARG A 129 15.27 27.07 4.72
C ARG A 129 15.26 28.60 4.67
N VAL A 130 15.29 29.29 5.81
CA VAL A 130 15.29 30.77 5.82
C VAL A 130 16.73 31.27 5.89
N THR A 131 17.40 31.39 4.74
CA THR A 131 18.76 31.95 4.63
C THR A 131 18.79 33.48 4.61
N SER A 132 17.83 34.14 5.27
CA SER A 132 17.82 35.60 5.42
C SER A 132 17.92 35.95 6.90
N HIS A 133 19.13 36.33 7.32
CA HIS A 133 19.40 37.00 8.58
C HIS A 133 18.77 38.41 8.57
N GLU A 134 17.48 38.51 8.84
CA GLU A 134 16.91 39.72 9.43
C GLU A 134 15.94 39.32 10.54
N SER A 135 16.06 40.00 11.66
CA SER A 135 15.38 39.80 12.94
C SER A 135 13.87 39.54 12.78
N ARG A 136 13.45 38.27 12.88
CA ARG A 136 12.03 37.90 12.97
C ARG A 136 11.62 37.82 14.45
N ASP A 137 10.51 38.49 14.77
CA ASP A 137 9.81 38.34 16.04
C ASP A 137 9.54 36.83 16.27
N THR A 138 10.10 36.28 17.34
CA THR A 138 10.27 34.84 17.62
C THR A 138 8.97 34.11 17.96
N ARG A 139 7.81 34.65 17.61
CA ARG A 139 6.54 34.19 18.18
C ARG A 139 5.88 33.04 17.44
N HIS A 140 5.99 32.91 16.12
CA HIS A 140 5.40 31.77 15.39
C HIS A 140 6.18 31.42 14.12
N GLU A 141 6.62 30.16 14.00
CA GLU A 141 7.18 29.61 12.76
C GLU A 141 6.13 29.65 11.63
N PRO A 142 6.51 29.98 10.39
CA PRO A 142 5.58 30.19 9.28
C PRO A 142 4.92 28.89 8.80
N THR A 143 3.62 28.96 8.54
CA THR A 143 2.85 27.86 7.95
C THR A 143 3.18 27.71 6.47
N PHE A 144 3.62 26.51 6.10
CA PHE A 144 3.99 26.16 4.74
C PHE A 144 2.83 26.36 3.77
N GLY A 145 3.05 27.15 2.73
CA GLY A 145 2.10 27.39 1.65
C GLY A 145 0.98 28.38 1.96
N LEU A 146 0.90 28.93 3.18
CA LEU A 146 -0.01 30.04 3.52
C LEU A 146 0.72 31.32 3.91
N ALA A 147 1.93 31.22 4.46
CA ALA A 147 2.69 32.38 4.91
C ALA A 147 3.27 33.19 3.73
N PRO A 148 3.46 34.52 3.88
CA PRO A 148 3.91 35.40 2.80
C PRO A 148 5.16 34.95 2.04
N GLU A 149 6.14 34.37 2.73
CA GLU A 149 7.38 33.88 2.11
C GLU A 149 7.19 32.77 1.07
N TRP A 150 6.03 32.11 1.06
CA TRP A 150 5.70 31.06 0.09
C TRP A 150 4.84 31.56 -1.06
N LEU A 151 4.21 32.72 -0.92
CA LEU A 151 3.17 33.20 -1.83
C LEU A 151 3.53 34.50 -2.53
N LEU A 152 4.39 35.33 -1.93
CA LEU A 152 4.72 36.66 -2.42
C LEU A 152 6.11 36.70 -3.06
N ALA A 153 6.19 37.31 -4.24
CA ALA A 153 7.42 37.75 -4.88
C ALA A 153 7.38 39.28 -4.99
N ASN A 154 8.35 39.97 -4.41
CA ASN A 154 8.37 41.43 -4.33
C ASN A 154 7.10 42.06 -3.71
N GLY A 155 6.50 41.38 -2.73
CA GLY A 155 5.29 41.83 -2.04
C GLY A 155 3.96 41.53 -2.75
N GLU A 156 3.99 40.95 -3.95
CA GLU A 156 2.80 40.61 -4.73
C GLU A 156 2.67 39.08 -4.89
N PRO A 157 1.44 38.52 -4.88
CA PRO A 157 1.24 37.10 -5.13
C PRO A 157 1.75 36.68 -6.52
N PHE A 158 2.58 35.63 -6.59
CA PHE A 158 3.03 35.08 -7.87
C PHE A 158 2.19 33.90 -8.38
N VAL A 159 1.20 33.47 -7.60
CA VAL A 159 0.24 32.41 -7.96
C VAL A 159 -1.06 33.03 -8.49
N ASP A 160 -1.62 32.48 -9.55
CA ASP A 160 -2.93 32.90 -10.09
C ASP A 160 -4.09 32.07 -9.52
N GLY A 161 -3.80 30.89 -8.96
CA GLY A 161 -4.79 30.00 -8.36
C GLY A 161 -4.21 29.16 -7.23
N LEU A 162 -4.28 29.64 -5.99
CA LEU A 162 -3.98 28.85 -4.80
C LEU A 162 -5.19 28.01 -4.42
N VAL A 163 -5.13 26.71 -4.67
CA VAL A 163 -6.23 25.79 -4.38
C VAL A 163 -6.30 25.50 -2.89
N LEU A 164 -7.48 25.76 -2.33
CA LEU A 164 -7.84 25.49 -0.94
C LEU A 164 -8.93 24.40 -0.91
N SER A 165 -8.82 23.48 0.05
CA SER A 165 -9.79 22.39 0.20
C SER A 165 -10.99 22.79 1.06
N HIS A 166 -10.82 23.76 1.97
CA HIS A 166 -11.85 24.16 2.94
C HIS A 166 -11.69 25.63 3.38
N PRO A 167 -12.78 26.36 3.75
CA PRO A 167 -12.75 27.77 4.13
C PRO A 167 -11.84 28.14 5.31
N GLU A 168 -11.55 27.22 6.23
CA GLU A 168 -10.67 27.51 7.37
C GLU A 168 -9.25 27.88 6.90
N GLN A 169 -8.81 27.33 5.76
CA GLN A 169 -7.53 27.68 5.14
C GLN A 169 -7.53 29.12 4.64
N LEU A 170 -8.65 29.57 4.07
CA LEU A 170 -8.81 30.94 3.61
C LEU A 170 -8.83 31.92 4.79
N GLU A 171 -9.50 31.56 5.89
CA GLU A 171 -9.51 32.36 7.11
C GLU A 171 -8.10 32.49 7.73
N ARG A 172 -7.34 31.40 7.77
CA ARG A 172 -5.93 31.43 8.20
C ARG A 172 -5.07 32.28 7.26
N LEU A 173 -5.23 32.11 5.95
CA LEU A 173 -4.50 32.89 4.93
C LEU A 173 -4.77 34.40 5.07
N ARG A 174 -6.03 34.83 5.22
CA ARG A 174 -6.39 36.25 5.40
C ARG A 174 -5.69 36.93 6.57
N ARG A 175 -5.38 36.17 7.63
CA ARG A 175 -4.68 36.71 8.81
C ARG A 175 -3.18 36.92 8.56
N VAL A 176 -2.56 36.09 7.73
CA VAL A 176 -1.09 36.04 7.58
C VAL A 176 -0.58 36.56 6.24
N CYS A 177 -1.37 36.47 5.17
CA CYS A 177 -1.04 36.91 3.82
C CYS A 177 -2.33 37.34 3.07
N PRO A 178 -2.97 38.45 3.47
CA PRO A 178 -4.20 38.94 2.84
C PRO A 178 -4.04 39.27 1.35
N GLU A 179 -2.82 39.58 0.90
CA GLU A 179 -2.50 39.86 -0.50
C GLU A 179 -2.86 38.67 -1.41
N ALA A 180 -2.67 37.44 -0.93
CA ALA A 180 -2.96 36.22 -1.69
C ALA A 180 -4.44 35.80 -1.68
N GLU A 181 -5.34 36.55 -1.02
CA GLU A 181 -6.76 36.22 -0.94
C GLU A 181 -7.41 36.13 -2.33
N ARG A 182 -7.09 37.09 -3.22
CA ARG A 182 -7.68 37.14 -4.57
C ARG A 182 -7.29 35.96 -5.45
N ALA A 183 -6.11 35.40 -5.21
CA ALA A 183 -5.63 34.21 -5.92
C ALA A 183 -6.17 32.90 -5.32
N SER A 184 -6.81 32.95 -4.15
CA SER A 184 -7.26 31.75 -3.44
C SER A 184 -8.58 31.21 -3.99
N VAL A 185 -8.63 29.91 -4.27
CA VAL A 185 -9.79 29.24 -4.88
C VAL A 185 -10.18 28.02 -4.07
N LEU A 186 -11.43 27.99 -3.59
CA LEU A 186 -12.00 26.80 -2.96
C LEU A 186 -12.35 25.77 -4.02
N ALA A 187 -11.58 24.69 -4.09
CA ALA A 187 -11.79 23.62 -5.08
C ALA A 187 -11.80 22.20 -4.47
N GLY A 188 -11.88 22.10 -3.14
CA GLY A 188 -11.97 20.82 -2.44
C GLY A 188 -10.69 19.98 -2.50
N ASP A 189 -10.81 18.68 -2.23
CA ASP A 189 -9.69 17.73 -2.25
C ASP A 189 -9.98 16.59 -3.25
N PRO A 190 -9.31 16.54 -4.41
CA PRO A 190 -9.57 15.50 -5.42
C PRO A 190 -9.12 14.11 -4.94
N CYS A 191 -8.14 14.03 -4.04
CA CYS A 191 -7.73 12.77 -3.45
C CYS A 191 -8.84 12.23 -2.51
N PHE A 192 -9.44 13.09 -1.70
CA PHE A 192 -10.57 12.72 -0.85
C PHE A 192 -11.78 12.30 -1.68
N ASP A 193 -12.11 13.03 -2.75
CA ASP A 193 -13.21 12.67 -3.67
C ASP A 193 -13.01 11.29 -4.29
N ARG A 194 -11.79 10.96 -4.74
CA ARG A 194 -11.44 9.61 -5.22
C ARG A 194 -11.62 8.55 -4.15
N MET A 195 -11.27 8.86 -2.89
CA MET A 195 -11.48 7.93 -1.77
C MET A 195 -12.96 7.75 -1.43
N LEU A 196 -13.76 8.83 -1.43
CA LEU A 196 -15.21 8.76 -1.25
C LEU A 196 -15.86 7.88 -2.33
N ALA A 197 -15.50 8.10 -3.60
CA ALA A 197 -15.97 7.26 -4.71
C ALA A 197 -15.51 5.79 -4.59
N GLY A 198 -14.34 5.56 -4.00
CA GLY A 198 -13.78 4.23 -3.75
C GLY A 198 -14.40 3.47 -2.56
N ARG A 199 -15.05 4.15 -1.61
CA ARG A 199 -15.59 3.52 -0.37
C ARG A 199 -16.47 2.29 -0.63
N PRO A 200 -17.42 2.29 -1.60
CA PRO A 200 -18.26 1.12 -1.88
C PRO A 200 -17.47 -0.11 -2.35
N HIS A 201 -16.20 0.05 -2.72
CA HIS A 201 -15.33 -1.02 -3.20
C HIS A 201 -14.37 -1.57 -2.14
N ARG A 202 -14.54 -1.18 -0.86
CA ARG A 202 -13.76 -1.69 0.29
C ARG A 202 -13.47 -3.19 0.23
N GLU A 203 -14.49 -4.01 0.02
CA GLU A 203 -14.33 -5.46 0.00
C GLU A 203 -13.48 -5.97 -1.18
N ARG A 204 -13.43 -5.23 -2.30
CA ARG A 204 -12.53 -5.55 -3.43
C ARG A 204 -11.07 -5.27 -3.04
N PHE A 205 -10.80 -4.13 -2.40
CA PHE A 205 -9.46 -3.78 -1.92
C PHE A 205 -8.97 -4.74 -0.83
N ARG A 206 -9.85 -5.12 0.11
CA ARG A 206 -9.56 -6.14 1.12
C ARG A 206 -9.13 -7.47 0.50
N ARG A 207 -9.87 -7.97 -0.49
CA ARG A 207 -9.51 -9.20 -1.21
C ARG A 207 -8.20 -9.07 -1.98
N ALA A 208 -7.94 -7.95 -2.63
CA ALA A 208 -6.68 -7.71 -3.34
C ALA A 208 -5.48 -7.79 -2.39
N LEU A 209 -5.60 -7.28 -1.17
CA LEU A 209 -4.56 -7.35 -0.13
C LEU A 209 -4.49 -8.69 0.63
N GLY A 210 -5.30 -9.68 0.21
CA GLY A 210 -5.39 -10.98 0.85
C GLY A 210 -6.03 -10.96 2.24
N VAL A 211 -6.83 -9.94 2.56
CA VAL A 211 -7.59 -9.87 3.82
C VAL A 211 -8.79 -10.81 3.72
N ARG A 212 -8.83 -11.81 4.60
CA ARG A 212 -9.88 -12.82 4.64
C ARG A 212 -11.09 -12.34 5.44
N ARG A 213 -12.24 -13.00 5.26
CA ARG A 213 -13.43 -12.74 6.08
C ARG A 213 -13.13 -13.00 7.56
N GLY A 214 -13.44 -12.04 8.42
CA GLY A 214 -13.18 -12.10 9.86
C GLY A 214 -11.84 -11.50 10.28
N GLN A 215 -10.90 -11.30 9.34
CA GLN A 215 -9.63 -10.64 9.65
C GLN A 215 -9.76 -9.13 9.76
N ARG A 216 -8.97 -8.56 10.68
CA ARG A 216 -8.78 -7.12 10.81
C ARG A 216 -7.52 -6.70 10.06
N LEU A 217 -7.64 -5.75 9.14
CA LEU A 217 -6.51 -5.11 8.47
C LEU A 217 -6.00 -3.95 9.34
N VAL A 218 -4.77 -4.08 9.83
CA VAL A 218 -4.01 -3.02 10.50
C VAL A 218 -3.08 -2.37 9.48
N VAL A 219 -3.30 -1.08 9.21
CA VAL A 219 -2.40 -0.29 8.36
C VAL A 219 -1.49 0.55 9.23
N LEU A 220 -0.19 0.31 9.14
CA LEU A 220 0.82 1.20 9.68
C LEU A 220 1.05 2.32 8.67
N ASN A 221 1.07 3.58 9.11
CA ASN A 221 1.49 4.68 8.23
C ASN A 221 2.48 5.61 8.89
N SER A 222 3.36 6.20 8.08
CA SER A 222 4.24 7.24 8.57
C SER A 222 4.44 8.40 7.60
N THR A 223 4.34 9.63 8.12
CA THR A 223 4.88 10.84 7.49
C THR A 223 6.40 10.86 7.53
N TRP A 224 7.00 11.58 6.59
CA TRP A 224 8.44 11.82 6.59
C TRP A 224 8.87 12.82 7.68
N ASN A 225 10.17 12.82 7.96
CA ASN A 225 10.92 13.53 9.03
C ASN A 225 11.25 12.65 10.24
N PRO A 226 12.30 13.02 11.02
CA PRO A 226 12.69 12.26 12.21
C PRO A 226 11.56 12.10 13.24
N GLU A 227 10.62 13.04 13.34
CA GLU A 227 9.52 12.96 14.30
C GLU A 227 8.39 12.01 13.86
N GLY A 228 8.35 11.63 12.57
CA GLY A 228 7.37 10.67 12.06
C GLY A 228 7.52 9.28 12.70
N PHE A 229 6.49 8.44 12.60
CA PHE A 229 6.50 7.09 13.20
C PHE A 229 7.63 6.17 12.71
N PHE A 230 8.09 6.35 11.46
CA PHE A 230 9.25 5.64 10.92
C PHE A 230 10.60 6.28 11.28
N GLY A 231 10.57 7.50 11.83
CA GLY A 231 11.75 8.25 12.22
C GLY A 231 12.22 7.95 13.64
N THR A 232 13.38 8.49 13.99
CA THR A 232 14.08 8.25 15.27
C THR A 232 14.17 9.49 16.16
N GLY A 233 13.50 10.58 15.78
CA GLY A 233 13.61 11.91 16.39
C GLY A 233 12.33 12.41 17.06
N GLY A 234 11.31 11.56 17.21
CA GLY A 234 10.15 11.84 18.07
C GLY A 234 10.47 11.60 19.54
N ASP A 235 9.46 11.72 20.41
CA ASP A 235 9.59 11.56 21.86
C ASP A 235 10.27 10.22 22.25
N GLN A 236 9.97 9.15 21.50
CA GLN A 236 10.60 7.83 21.63
C GLN A 236 10.67 7.13 20.26
N ASP A 237 11.79 6.47 19.95
CA ASP A 237 11.90 5.55 18.81
C ASP A 237 11.33 4.18 19.18
N ILE A 238 10.02 4.02 18.93
CA ILE A 238 9.28 2.80 19.28
C ILE A 238 9.20 1.78 18.14
N LEU A 239 9.59 2.15 16.91
CA LEU A 239 9.43 1.26 15.76
C LEU A 239 10.26 -0.03 15.91
N PRO A 240 11.55 -0.01 16.32
CA PRO A 240 12.35 -1.22 16.47
C PRO A 240 11.76 -2.23 17.46
N SER A 241 11.17 -1.77 18.56
CA SER A 241 10.56 -2.64 19.57
C SER A 241 9.16 -3.11 19.16
N LEU A 242 8.41 -2.31 18.41
CA LEU A 242 7.08 -2.63 17.93
C LEU A 242 7.07 -3.63 16.76
N LEU A 243 8.01 -3.52 15.81
CA LEU A 243 8.07 -4.39 14.63
C LEU A 243 8.01 -5.91 14.94
N PRO A 244 8.79 -6.46 15.89
CA PRO A 244 8.66 -7.88 16.25
C PRO A 244 7.33 -8.20 16.93
N ARG A 245 6.77 -7.24 17.68
CA ARG A 245 5.50 -7.40 18.41
C ARG A 245 4.31 -7.53 17.47
N LEU A 246 4.35 -6.87 16.31
CA LEU A 246 3.28 -6.95 15.30
C LEU A 246 2.89 -8.41 14.97
N ALA A 247 3.86 -9.26 14.63
CA ALA A 247 3.58 -10.64 14.22
C ALA A 247 3.53 -11.63 15.41
N SER A 248 4.07 -11.27 16.58
CA SER A 248 3.98 -12.11 17.78
C SER A 248 2.70 -11.90 18.58
N GLU A 249 2.16 -10.67 18.61
CA GLU A 249 0.97 -10.33 19.38
C GLU A 249 -0.31 -10.31 18.53
N LEU A 250 -0.21 -10.11 17.20
CA LEU A 250 -1.36 -10.11 16.30
C LEU A 250 -1.35 -11.39 15.44
N PRO A 251 -2.24 -12.36 15.72
CA PRO A 251 -2.22 -13.64 15.02
C PRO A 251 -2.50 -13.50 13.54
N ALA A 252 -1.81 -14.30 12.75
CA ALA A 252 -1.94 -14.35 11.31
C ALA A 252 -3.35 -14.71 10.83
N ASP A 253 -4.13 -15.34 11.70
CA ASP A 253 -5.51 -15.79 11.45
C ASP A 253 -6.54 -14.72 11.74
N ASP A 254 -6.26 -13.80 12.67
CA ASP A 254 -7.18 -12.72 13.07
C ASP A 254 -6.79 -11.36 12.45
N TYR A 255 -5.51 -11.17 12.10
CA TYR A 255 -4.98 -9.90 11.62
C TYR A 255 -4.20 -10.02 10.30
N ARG A 256 -4.33 -8.96 9.48
CA ARG A 256 -3.50 -8.68 8.31
C ARG A 256 -2.77 -7.37 8.53
N LEU A 257 -1.50 -7.32 8.15
CA LEU A 257 -0.63 -6.16 8.36
C LEU A 257 -0.21 -5.57 7.01
N ALA A 258 -0.31 -4.24 6.90
CA ALA A 258 0.22 -3.49 5.77
C ALA A 258 0.91 -2.21 6.25
N ALA A 259 1.92 -1.73 5.51
CA ALA A 259 2.60 -0.47 5.80
C ALA A 259 2.54 0.49 4.61
N VAL A 260 2.11 1.71 4.87
CA VAL A 260 2.08 2.85 3.95
C VAL A 260 3.13 3.87 4.41
N LEU A 261 4.26 3.93 3.72
CA LEU A 261 5.31 4.90 4.03
C LEU A 261 5.21 6.09 3.06
N HIS A 262 5.42 7.30 3.58
CA HIS A 262 5.44 8.50 2.75
C HIS A 262 6.47 8.36 1.60
N PRO A 263 6.19 8.88 0.38
CA PRO A 263 7.12 8.79 -0.75
C PRO A 263 8.55 9.28 -0.41
N ASN A 264 8.68 10.37 0.33
CA ASN A 264 10.01 10.87 0.74
C ASN A 264 10.79 9.90 1.66
N ILE A 265 10.12 9.03 2.45
CA ILE A 265 10.80 7.94 3.18
C ILE A 265 11.28 6.89 2.17
N TRP A 266 10.38 6.47 1.29
CA TRP A 266 10.61 5.41 0.31
C TRP A 266 11.78 5.72 -0.63
N TYR A 267 11.75 6.91 -1.23
CA TYR A 267 12.73 7.36 -2.21
C TYR A 267 13.94 8.05 -1.58
N GLY A 268 13.81 8.60 -0.36
CA GLY A 268 14.94 9.19 0.37
C GLY A 268 15.96 8.16 0.86
N HIS A 269 15.48 7.00 1.35
CA HIS A 269 16.37 5.89 1.74
C HIS A 269 16.60 4.86 0.62
N GLY A 270 15.71 4.84 -0.37
CA GLY A 270 15.70 3.86 -1.44
C GLY A 270 14.84 2.64 -1.11
N PRO A 271 14.04 2.12 -2.08
CA PRO A 271 13.15 0.98 -1.85
C PRO A 271 13.85 -0.29 -1.33
N GLY A 272 15.10 -0.51 -1.74
CA GLY A 272 15.92 -1.62 -1.26
C GLY A 272 16.24 -1.54 0.23
N GLN A 273 16.61 -0.36 0.73
CA GLN A 273 16.95 -0.13 2.14
C GLN A 273 15.73 -0.33 3.04
N ILE A 274 14.57 0.18 2.63
CA ILE A 274 13.31 -0.01 3.36
C ILE A 274 12.97 -1.50 3.48
N ARG A 275 13.13 -2.26 2.39
CA ARG A 275 12.88 -3.72 2.40
C ARG A 275 13.84 -4.47 3.33
N VAL A 276 15.09 -4.01 3.46
CA VAL A 276 16.09 -4.60 4.37
C VAL A 276 15.73 -4.30 5.82
N TRP A 277 15.41 -3.04 6.17
CA TRP A 277 15.01 -2.67 7.53
C TRP A 277 13.75 -3.40 7.98
N LEU A 278 12.79 -3.61 7.07
CA LEU A 278 11.52 -4.28 7.36
C LEU A 278 11.52 -5.78 7.04
N ASP A 279 12.66 -6.41 6.73
CA ASP A 279 12.74 -7.81 6.29
C ASP A 279 12.04 -8.77 7.26
N ARG A 280 12.34 -8.66 8.56
CA ARG A 280 11.74 -9.54 9.58
C ARG A 280 10.23 -9.38 9.65
N ALA A 281 9.73 -8.13 9.63
CA ALA A 281 8.29 -7.86 9.67
C ALA A 281 7.60 -8.39 8.39
N ARG A 282 8.24 -8.24 7.23
CA ARG A 282 7.74 -8.78 5.95
C ARG A 282 7.65 -10.30 5.97
N ARG A 283 8.68 -10.99 6.46
CA ARG A 283 8.66 -12.45 6.64
C ARG A 283 7.59 -12.91 7.64
N GLY A 284 7.22 -12.06 8.61
CA GLY A 284 6.09 -12.26 9.51
C GLY A 284 4.71 -11.96 8.89
N GLY A 285 4.65 -11.40 7.68
CA GLY A 285 3.41 -11.12 6.95
C GLY A 285 3.04 -9.64 6.80
N LEU A 286 3.95 -8.70 7.06
CA LEU A 286 3.77 -7.28 6.72
C LEU A 286 3.92 -7.05 5.21
N THR A 287 2.89 -6.50 4.56
CA THR A 287 3.00 -6.04 3.17
C THR A 287 3.41 -4.56 3.11
N LEU A 288 4.38 -4.24 2.26
CA LEU A 288 4.71 -2.83 1.95
C LEU A 288 3.85 -2.38 0.77
N ILE A 289 3.09 -1.30 0.98
CA ILE A 289 2.16 -0.76 0.00
C ILE A 289 2.88 0.25 -0.88
N ASP A 290 2.59 0.21 -2.18
CA ASP A 290 3.11 1.21 -3.13
C ASP A 290 2.69 2.64 -2.71
N PRO A 291 3.64 3.58 -2.58
CA PRO A 291 3.37 4.88 -1.99
C PRO A 291 2.65 5.86 -2.93
N VAL A 292 2.46 5.52 -4.22
CA VAL A 292 1.81 6.38 -5.22
C VAL A 292 0.41 5.86 -5.55
N HIS A 293 0.31 4.57 -5.84
CA HIS A 293 -0.86 3.98 -6.53
C HIS A 293 -1.78 3.18 -5.62
N ALA A 294 -1.29 2.67 -4.48
CA ALA A 294 -2.03 1.67 -3.68
C ALA A 294 -2.37 2.12 -2.25
N TRP A 295 -1.80 3.21 -1.75
CA TRP A 295 -1.98 3.64 -0.35
C TRP A 295 -3.43 3.98 0.02
N ARG A 296 -4.21 4.55 -0.91
CA ARG A 296 -5.63 4.90 -0.71
C ARG A 296 -6.49 3.65 -0.60
N GLN A 297 -6.20 2.64 -1.39
CA GLN A 297 -6.89 1.35 -1.40
C GLN A 297 -6.58 0.58 -0.12
N ALA A 298 -5.33 0.61 0.35
CA ALA A 298 -4.96 0.06 1.66
C ALA A 298 -5.70 0.76 2.79
N LEU A 299 -5.79 2.09 2.75
CA LEU A 299 -6.53 2.86 3.75
C LEU A 299 -8.03 2.53 3.71
N LEU A 300 -8.66 2.55 2.54
CA LEU A 300 -10.08 2.18 2.37
C LEU A 300 -10.40 0.73 2.77
N ALA A 301 -9.40 -0.16 2.80
CA ALA A 301 -9.53 -1.54 3.24
C ALA A 301 -9.30 -1.72 4.76
N ALA A 302 -8.69 -0.73 5.43
CA ALA A 302 -8.22 -0.82 6.81
C ALA A 302 -9.37 -0.88 7.82
N ASP A 303 -9.23 -1.71 8.84
CA ASP A 303 -10.12 -1.70 10.02
C ASP A 303 -9.58 -0.77 11.10
N VAL A 304 -8.26 -0.60 11.16
CA VAL A 304 -7.58 0.31 12.09
C VAL A 304 -6.27 0.81 11.49
N VAL A 305 -5.92 2.05 11.82
CA VAL A 305 -4.66 2.67 11.42
C VAL A 305 -3.77 2.92 12.64
N LEU A 306 -2.54 2.44 12.56
CA LEU A 306 -1.46 2.79 13.50
C LEU A 306 -0.57 3.82 12.82
N GLY A 307 -0.74 5.09 13.18
CA GLY A 307 -0.22 6.21 12.39
C GLY A 307 0.54 7.24 13.19
N ASP A 308 0.86 8.35 12.53
CA ASP A 308 1.45 9.53 13.14
C ASP A 308 0.66 10.81 12.85
N PHE A 309 1.23 11.97 13.14
CA PHE A 309 0.69 13.30 12.87
C PHE A 309 0.63 13.67 11.37
N GLY A 310 0.76 12.69 10.46
CA GLY A 310 0.72 12.84 9.02
C GLY A 310 -0.68 12.93 8.40
N ALA A 311 -0.72 13.33 7.12
CA ALA A 311 -1.95 13.46 6.33
C ALA A 311 -2.72 12.15 6.19
N VAL A 312 -2.02 11.00 6.08
CA VAL A 312 -2.68 9.68 5.92
C VAL A 312 -3.53 9.32 7.14
N SER A 313 -3.03 9.59 8.35
CA SER A 313 -3.78 9.39 9.59
C SER A 313 -5.03 10.29 9.64
N TYR A 314 -4.93 11.50 9.12
CA TYR A 314 -6.08 12.42 9.06
C TYR A 314 -7.11 12.01 8.00
N TYR A 315 -6.67 11.55 6.83
CA TYR A 315 -7.56 10.92 5.85
C TYR A 315 -8.27 9.71 6.47
N ALA A 316 -7.57 8.89 7.27
CA ALA A 316 -8.17 7.76 7.97
C ALA A 316 -9.31 8.23 8.89
N ALA A 317 -9.05 9.23 9.73
CA ALA A 317 -10.04 9.80 10.62
C ALA A 317 -11.24 10.40 9.87
N ALA A 318 -11.01 11.11 8.76
CA ALA A 318 -12.06 11.66 7.89
C ALA A 318 -12.87 10.57 7.17
N LEU A 319 -12.28 9.38 6.99
CA LEU A 319 -12.94 8.19 6.47
C LEU A 319 -13.68 7.40 7.54
N ASP A 320 -13.69 7.88 8.79
CA ASP A 320 -14.24 7.19 9.97
C ASP A 320 -13.51 5.88 10.28
N ILE A 321 -12.21 5.82 9.98
CA ILE A 321 -11.34 4.70 10.32
C ILE A 321 -10.65 5.02 11.65
N PRO A 322 -10.74 4.13 12.66
CA PRO A 322 -10.07 4.32 13.96
C PRO A 322 -8.56 4.49 13.80
N VAL A 323 -8.00 5.49 14.48
CA VAL A 323 -6.56 5.80 14.45
C VAL A 323 -5.96 5.72 15.85
N LEU A 324 -4.88 4.95 16.00
CA LEU A 324 -4.00 4.97 17.16
C LEU A 324 -2.71 5.68 16.79
N LEU A 325 -2.33 6.74 17.50
CA LEU A 325 -1.11 7.49 17.20
C LEU A 325 0.11 6.86 17.88
N ALA A 326 1.03 6.37 17.06
CA ALA A 326 2.35 5.88 17.45
C ALA A 326 3.38 7.03 17.57
N SER A 327 3.17 8.12 16.84
CA SER A 327 3.87 9.40 17.03
C SER A 327 2.87 10.55 16.94
N ALA A 328 2.93 11.49 17.89
CA ALA A 328 1.94 12.55 18.02
C ALA A 328 2.58 13.92 18.32
N THR A 329 3.78 14.15 17.78
CA THR A 329 4.45 15.45 17.80
C THR A 329 3.60 16.51 17.13
N GLN A 330 3.49 17.67 17.79
CA GLN A 330 2.74 18.82 17.28
C GLN A 330 3.65 19.93 16.73
N ASP A 331 4.95 19.88 17.02
CA ASP A 331 5.91 20.96 16.71
C ASP A 331 6.00 21.27 15.22
N ARG A 332 5.66 20.31 14.36
CA ARG A 332 5.64 20.44 12.89
C ARG A 332 4.28 20.85 12.33
N LEU A 333 3.27 21.07 13.19
CA LEU A 333 1.91 21.42 12.81
C LEU A 333 1.63 22.88 13.15
N ASP A 334 0.89 23.56 12.27
CA ASP A 334 0.25 24.81 12.66
C ASP A 334 -0.79 24.50 13.77
N PRO A 335 -0.69 25.11 14.95
CA PRO A 335 -1.57 24.82 16.09
C PRO A 335 -3.04 25.15 15.83
N GLU A 336 -3.33 26.06 14.88
CA GLU A 336 -4.68 26.44 14.44
C GLU A 336 -5.25 25.50 13.37
N ALA A 337 -4.43 24.60 12.79
CA ALA A 337 -4.92 23.67 11.79
C ALA A 337 -5.80 22.57 12.42
N PRO A 338 -6.89 22.14 11.76
CA PRO A 338 -7.71 21.01 12.22
C PRO A 338 -6.92 19.71 12.46
N LEU A 339 -5.83 19.50 11.72
CA LEU A 339 -4.91 18.39 11.93
C LEU A 339 -4.26 18.41 13.33
N ALA A 340 -3.91 19.59 13.85
CA ALA A 340 -3.32 19.72 15.18
C ALA A 340 -4.34 19.37 16.28
N ALA A 341 -5.60 19.79 16.12
CA ALA A 341 -6.68 19.40 17.02
C ALA A 341 -6.87 17.87 17.05
N PHE A 342 -6.94 17.23 15.88
CA PHE A 342 -7.00 15.77 15.78
C PHE A 342 -5.84 15.09 16.51
N VAL A 343 -4.59 15.55 16.32
CA VAL A 343 -3.41 14.94 16.96
C VAL A 343 -3.41 15.12 18.49
N ARG A 344 -3.99 16.21 19.00
CA ARG A 344 -4.17 16.40 20.45
C ARG A 344 -5.16 15.40 21.05
N GLU A 345 -6.24 15.12 20.34
CA GLU A 345 -7.39 14.37 20.85
C GLU A 345 -7.31 12.86 20.57
N ALA A 346 -6.59 12.45 19.53
CA ALA A 346 -6.51 11.05 19.12
C ALA A 346 -5.83 10.17 20.20
N PRO A 347 -6.29 8.93 20.38
CA PRO A 347 -5.69 8.00 21.33
C PRO A 347 -4.25 7.67 20.91
N ARG A 348 -3.38 7.48 21.90
CA ARG A 348 -1.94 7.23 21.72
C ARG A 348 -1.63 5.78 22.02
N LEU A 349 -0.73 5.21 21.23
CA LEU A 349 -0.16 3.89 21.53
C LEU A 349 0.67 4.01 22.80
N ASP A 350 0.39 3.15 23.78
CA ASP A 350 1.30 2.89 24.88
C ASP A 350 2.31 1.81 24.44
N PRO A 351 3.61 2.13 24.33
CA PRO A 351 4.60 1.17 23.87
C PRO A 351 4.90 0.06 24.90
N TYR A 352 4.43 0.18 26.14
CA TYR A 352 4.66 -0.80 27.20
C TYR A 352 3.48 -1.77 27.40
N GLU A 353 2.30 -1.44 26.89
CA GLU A 353 1.10 -2.29 26.98
C GLU A 353 0.94 -3.22 25.77
N PRO A 354 0.27 -4.39 25.91
CA PRO A 354 0.01 -5.31 24.81
C PRO A 354 -0.72 -4.64 23.64
N LEU A 355 -0.20 -4.80 22.42
CA LEU A 355 -0.71 -4.17 21.22
C LEU A 355 -2.13 -4.66 20.88
N ARG A 356 -2.38 -5.97 21.02
CA ARG A 356 -3.68 -6.57 20.70
C ARG A 356 -4.81 -5.93 21.52
N GLY A 357 -4.62 -5.79 22.83
CA GLY A 357 -5.61 -5.21 23.74
C GLY A 357 -5.91 -3.75 23.39
N GLN A 358 -4.88 -2.96 23.09
CA GLN A 358 -5.06 -1.56 22.68
C GLN A 358 -5.87 -1.42 21.38
N LEU A 359 -5.63 -2.29 20.38
CA LEU A 359 -6.40 -2.29 19.14
C LEU A 359 -7.84 -2.74 19.35
N GLU A 360 -8.07 -3.78 20.17
CA GLU A 360 -9.40 -4.26 20.52
C GLU A 360 -10.22 -3.20 21.24
N ASP A 361 -9.61 -2.53 22.23
CA ASP A 361 -10.23 -1.45 22.98
C ASP A 361 -10.52 -0.23 22.11
N LEU A 362 -9.62 0.12 21.19
CA LEU A 362 -9.83 1.21 20.24
C LEU A 362 -11.04 0.90 19.35
N LEU A 363 -11.09 -0.29 18.77
CA LEU A 363 -12.19 -0.72 17.91
C LEU A 363 -13.54 -0.76 18.66
N ALA A 364 -13.55 -1.23 19.91
CA ALA A 364 -14.76 -1.31 20.72
C ALA A 364 -15.31 0.08 21.12
N ARG A 365 -14.41 1.03 21.38
CA ARG A 365 -14.76 2.38 21.86
C ARG A 365 -14.90 3.42 20.76
N HIS A 366 -14.48 3.12 19.53
CA HIS A 366 -14.52 4.07 18.41
C HIS A 366 -15.91 4.67 18.21
N ARG A 367 -15.95 6.00 18.06
CA ARG A 367 -17.17 6.75 17.71
C ARG A 367 -16.82 7.70 16.56
N PRO A 368 -17.64 7.75 15.50
CA PRO A 368 -17.40 8.67 14.40
C PRO A 368 -17.37 10.12 14.89
N ALA A 369 -16.33 10.85 14.52
CA ALA A 369 -16.19 12.28 14.79
C ALA A 369 -16.39 13.07 13.49
N ALA A 370 -17.28 14.07 13.51
CA ALA A 370 -17.57 14.88 12.32
C ALA A 370 -16.37 15.74 11.89
N GLY A 371 -15.56 16.22 12.85
CA GLY A 371 -14.49 17.20 12.63
C GLY A 371 -13.56 16.85 11.47
N PRO A 372 -12.82 15.71 11.51
CA PRO A 372 -11.89 15.38 10.43
C PRO A 372 -12.52 15.32 9.02
N ALA A 373 -13.75 14.82 8.91
CA ALA A 373 -14.45 14.71 7.63
C ALA A 373 -14.97 16.07 7.13
N GLU A 374 -15.36 16.98 8.02
CA GLU A 374 -15.81 18.33 7.70
C GLU A 374 -14.66 19.20 7.18
N PHE A 375 -13.53 19.17 7.86
CA PHE A 375 -12.39 20.06 7.56
C PHE A 375 -11.49 19.58 6.42
N ILE A 376 -11.68 18.35 5.91
CA ILE A 376 -10.85 17.85 4.81
C ILE A 376 -11.22 18.51 3.48
N SER A 377 -12.52 18.69 3.24
CA SER A 377 -13.04 19.35 2.05
C SER A 377 -14.42 19.95 2.29
N SER A 378 -14.62 21.21 1.92
CA SER A 378 -15.94 21.86 1.94
C SER A 378 -16.80 21.56 0.71
N ALA A 379 -16.27 20.82 -0.27
CA ALA A 379 -16.94 20.50 -1.53
C ALA A 379 -16.78 19.02 -1.90
N PRO A 380 -17.15 18.08 -1.00
CA PRO A 380 -16.96 16.66 -1.24
C PRO A 380 -17.71 16.20 -2.50
N GLY A 381 -17.02 15.46 -3.36
CA GLY A 381 -17.50 14.96 -4.64
C GLY A 381 -17.54 16.00 -5.76
N SER A 382 -17.14 17.24 -5.52
CA SER A 382 -17.21 18.35 -6.49
C SER A 382 -15.85 18.86 -6.95
N SER A 383 -14.74 18.32 -6.44
CA SER A 383 -13.39 18.85 -6.68
C SER A 383 -13.02 18.82 -8.17
N ALA A 384 -13.37 17.75 -8.90
CA ALA A 384 -13.14 17.66 -10.34
C ALA A 384 -13.75 18.84 -11.11
N ALA A 385 -15.01 19.16 -10.86
CA ALA A 385 -15.71 20.25 -11.55
C ALA A 385 -15.11 21.62 -11.19
N LEU A 386 -14.81 21.83 -9.91
CA LEU A 386 -14.23 23.10 -9.43
C LEU A 386 -12.82 23.34 -9.99
N LEU A 387 -11.98 22.31 -9.97
CA LEU A 387 -10.61 22.36 -10.50
C LEU A 387 -10.61 22.53 -12.02
N ARG A 388 -11.45 21.79 -12.76
CA ARG A 388 -11.52 21.95 -14.21
C ARG A 388 -11.96 23.36 -14.59
N ARG A 389 -12.98 23.89 -13.93
CA ARG A 389 -13.42 25.29 -14.11
C ARG A 389 -12.30 26.29 -13.86
N LEU A 390 -11.55 26.12 -12.78
CA LEU A 390 -10.38 26.94 -12.48
C LEU A 390 -9.35 26.87 -13.62
N PHE A 391 -8.92 25.67 -14.00
CA PHE A 391 -7.87 25.47 -15.00
C PHE A 391 -8.24 26.05 -16.36
N TYR A 392 -9.48 25.83 -16.80
CA TYR A 392 -9.96 26.34 -18.09
C TYR A 392 -10.15 27.86 -18.08
N THR A 393 -10.54 28.44 -16.93
CA THR A 393 -10.58 29.90 -16.73
C THR A 393 -9.17 30.50 -16.83
N LEU A 394 -8.17 29.91 -16.16
CA LEU A 394 -6.78 30.36 -16.22
C LEU A 394 -6.19 30.23 -17.64
N MET A 395 -6.55 29.18 -18.37
CA MET A 395 -6.12 29.02 -19.76
C MET A 395 -6.84 29.94 -20.75
N ASP A 396 -7.85 30.71 -20.33
CA ASP A 396 -8.76 31.43 -21.25
C ASP A 396 -9.28 30.49 -22.36
N LEU A 397 -9.92 29.40 -21.94
CA LEU A 397 -10.46 28.35 -22.80
C LEU A 397 -11.81 27.89 -22.26
N PRO A 398 -12.87 27.74 -23.08
CA PRO A 398 -14.14 27.22 -22.59
C PRO A 398 -14.01 25.73 -22.21
N GLU A 399 -14.62 25.36 -21.07
CA GLU A 399 -14.68 23.98 -20.60
C GLU A 399 -15.32 23.05 -21.65
N PRO A 400 -14.87 21.79 -21.76
CA PRO A 400 -15.58 20.77 -22.51
C PRO A 400 -16.98 20.54 -21.95
N ALA A 401 -17.94 20.23 -22.82
CA ALA A 401 -19.33 19.99 -22.43
C ALA A 401 -19.53 18.70 -21.61
N ALA A 402 -18.60 17.73 -21.71
CA ALA A 402 -18.63 16.50 -20.92
C ALA A 402 -18.38 16.80 -19.42
N PRO A 403 -18.92 15.99 -18.50
CA PRO A 403 -18.68 16.19 -17.06
C PRO A 403 -17.20 16.08 -16.70
N ALA A 404 -16.76 16.83 -15.69
CA ALA A 404 -15.41 16.68 -15.12
C ALA A 404 -15.38 15.43 -14.24
N LEU A 405 -14.50 14.48 -14.53
CA LEU A 405 -14.41 13.21 -13.81
C LEU A 405 -12.98 12.96 -13.34
N LEU A 406 -12.85 12.36 -12.16
CA LEU A 406 -11.57 11.83 -11.66
C LEU A 406 -11.50 10.33 -11.98
N GLU A 407 -10.29 9.81 -12.18
CA GLU A 407 -10.11 8.37 -12.38
C GLU A 407 -10.46 7.59 -11.10
N PRO A 408 -11.27 6.52 -11.21
CA PRO A 408 -11.49 5.60 -10.10
C PRO A 408 -10.16 5.10 -9.51
N LEU A 409 -10.16 4.74 -8.22
CA LEU A 409 -9.01 4.05 -7.65
C LEU A 409 -8.88 2.66 -8.28
N PRO A 410 -7.73 2.33 -8.90
CA PRO A 410 -7.57 1.02 -9.54
C PRO A 410 -7.59 -0.09 -8.49
N LEU A 411 -8.06 -1.27 -8.89
CA LEU A 411 -7.96 -2.48 -8.07
C LEU A 411 -6.49 -2.92 -8.03
N PRO A 412 -5.84 -3.00 -6.85
CA PRO A 412 -4.46 -3.46 -6.78
C PRO A 412 -4.29 -4.92 -7.25
N PRO A 413 -3.09 -5.31 -7.68
CA PRO A 413 -2.76 -6.72 -7.89
C PRO A 413 -3.05 -7.55 -6.63
N TYR A 414 -3.39 -8.83 -6.83
CA TYR A 414 -3.58 -9.75 -5.71
C TYR A 414 -2.24 -10.05 -5.03
N ASP A 415 -2.05 -9.59 -3.79
CA ASP A 415 -0.84 -9.73 -2.98
C ASP A 415 -1.15 -10.35 -1.60
N PRO A 416 -1.37 -11.68 -1.53
CA PRO A 416 -1.58 -12.36 -0.26
C PRO A 416 -0.30 -12.37 0.60
N PRO A 417 -0.43 -12.37 1.94
CA PRO A 417 0.74 -12.39 2.83
C PRO A 417 1.55 -13.67 2.65
N ARG A 418 2.83 -13.54 2.34
CA ARG A 418 3.79 -14.64 2.38
C ARG A 418 4.50 -14.69 3.72
N ARG A 419 4.29 -15.75 4.50
CA ARG A 419 4.87 -15.91 5.84
C ARG A 419 5.97 -16.95 5.80
N THR A 420 7.21 -16.50 5.90
CA THR A 420 8.39 -17.37 5.95
C THR A 420 9.09 -17.35 7.31
N ALA A 421 8.66 -16.48 8.23
CA ALA A 421 9.03 -16.61 9.64
C ALA A 421 8.39 -17.89 10.24
N PRO A 422 9.11 -18.64 11.09
CA PRO A 422 8.52 -19.74 11.85
C PRO A 422 7.31 -19.26 12.65
N LEU A 423 6.25 -20.07 12.66
CA LEU A 423 5.01 -19.78 13.37
C LEU A 423 4.87 -20.76 14.53
N ASP A 424 4.72 -20.21 15.74
CA ASP A 424 4.20 -20.95 16.88
C ASP A 424 2.68 -21.06 16.69
N VAL A 425 2.20 -22.29 16.59
CA VAL A 425 0.79 -22.58 16.35
C VAL A 425 0.18 -23.11 17.63
N ARG A 426 -0.74 -22.33 18.18
CA ARG A 426 -1.51 -22.73 19.35
C ARG A 426 -2.79 -23.39 18.90
N THR A 427 -3.08 -24.54 19.49
CA THR A 427 -4.25 -25.31 19.16
C THR A 427 -5.01 -25.81 20.39
N ARG A 428 -6.30 -25.99 20.19
CA ARG A 428 -7.17 -26.73 21.11
C ARG A 428 -8.09 -27.59 20.27
N ALA A 429 -8.14 -28.89 20.50
CA ALA A 429 -9.03 -29.80 19.80
C ALA A 429 -10.12 -30.34 20.75
N ARG A 430 -11.35 -30.42 20.27
CA ARG A 430 -12.46 -31.11 20.94
C ARG A 430 -13.32 -31.82 19.89
N GLY A 431 -13.17 -33.14 19.78
CA GLY A 431 -13.81 -33.88 18.69
C GLY A 431 -13.28 -33.39 17.34
N ALA A 432 -14.16 -32.98 16.43
CA ALA A 432 -13.77 -32.42 15.13
C ALA A 432 -13.61 -30.89 15.12
N ASP A 433 -13.89 -30.20 16.23
CA ASP A 433 -13.68 -28.77 16.38
C ASP A 433 -12.25 -28.49 16.83
N VAL A 434 -11.54 -27.65 16.06
CA VAL A 434 -10.14 -27.31 16.30
C VAL A 434 -9.96 -25.80 16.25
N TRP A 435 -9.54 -25.20 17.36
CA TRP A 435 -9.20 -23.77 17.45
C TRP A 435 -7.73 -23.58 17.14
N ILE A 436 -7.42 -22.56 16.34
CA ILE A 436 -6.06 -22.26 15.89
C ILE A 436 -5.75 -20.79 16.03
N GLU A 437 -4.54 -20.51 16.50
CA GLU A 437 -3.94 -19.19 16.48
C GLU A 437 -2.47 -19.32 16.09
N ARG A 438 -2.04 -18.62 15.03
CA ARG A 438 -0.65 -18.64 14.54
C ARG A 438 0.03 -17.29 14.72
N SER A 439 1.15 -17.27 15.42
CA SER A 439 1.96 -16.06 15.67
C SER A 439 3.46 -16.37 15.56
N THR A 440 4.30 -15.35 15.41
CA THR A 440 5.78 -15.54 15.40
C THR A 440 6.39 -15.57 16.81
N GLY A 441 5.57 -15.57 17.85
CA GLY A 441 6.01 -15.58 19.24
C GLY A 441 4.95 -16.18 20.16
N HIS A 442 5.38 -16.51 21.37
CA HIS A 442 4.59 -17.25 22.35
C HIS A 442 4.39 -16.40 23.62
N PRO A 443 3.15 -15.96 23.92
CA PRO A 443 2.84 -15.33 25.20
C PRO A 443 3.09 -16.28 26.37
N TYR A 444 3.71 -15.83 27.46
CA TYR A 444 4.06 -16.69 28.60
C TYR A 444 2.85 -17.37 29.28
N ASP A 445 1.67 -16.79 29.15
CA ASP A 445 0.39 -17.20 29.73
C ASP A 445 -0.50 -18.01 28.77
N ALA A 446 0.01 -18.36 27.59
CA ALA A 446 -0.77 -19.05 26.57
C ALA A 446 -1.21 -20.46 27.01
N VAL A 447 -2.47 -20.81 26.75
CA VAL A 447 -3.08 -22.12 27.05
C VAL A 447 -3.35 -22.87 25.75
N GLY A 448 -3.02 -24.16 25.69
CA GLY A 448 -3.30 -25.03 24.54
C GLY A 448 -2.13 -25.96 24.21
N GLU A 449 -2.35 -26.86 23.26
CA GLU A 449 -1.25 -27.62 22.64
C GLU A 449 -0.53 -26.72 21.63
N ARG A 450 0.77 -26.98 21.44
CA ARG A 450 1.64 -26.16 20.59
C ARG A 450 2.40 -27.01 19.61
N HIS A 451 2.59 -26.47 18.42
CA HIS A 451 3.48 -27.05 17.41
C HIS A 451 4.13 -25.96 16.56
N LEU A 452 5.30 -26.25 16.02
CA LEU A 452 6.05 -25.36 15.16
C LEU A 452 5.69 -25.61 13.70
N ALA A 453 5.15 -24.59 13.03
CA ALA A 453 4.90 -24.60 11.59
C ALA A 453 5.90 -23.70 10.86
N VAL A 454 6.64 -24.26 9.91
CA VAL A 454 7.73 -23.56 9.22
C VAL A 454 7.56 -23.64 7.72
N HIS A 455 7.63 -22.49 7.06
CA HIS A 455 7.68 -22.45 5.61
C HIS A 455 9.05 -22.97 5.13
N GLU A 456 9.08 -23.80 4.08
CA GLU A 456 10.31 -24.39 3.52
C GLU A 456 11.41 -23.35 3.23
N ASP A 457 11.06 -22.27 2.53
CA ASP A 457 11.96 -21.12 2.25
C ASP A 457 12.17 -20.18 3.46
N THR A 458 12.12 -20.67 4.69
CA THR A 458 12.50 -19.86 5.86
C THR A 458 13.95 -19.38 5.73
N ARG A 459 14.19 -18.13 6.14
CA ARG A 459 15.56 -17.57 6.17
C ARG A 459 16.43 -18.20 7.27
N ASP A 460 15.83 -18.89 8.22
CA ASP A 460 16.53 -19.67 9.24
C ASP A 460 16.28 -21.17 8.99
N PRO A 461 17.14 -21.84 8.19
CA PRO A 461 16.99 -23.27 7.91
C PRO A 461 17.07 -24.14 9.18
N GLY A 462 17.69 -23.65 10.25
CA GLY A 462 17.76 -24.35 11.54
C GLY A 462 16.38 -24.60 12.14
N SER A 463 15.41 -23.74 11.83
CA SER A 463 14.01 -23.89 12.25
C SER A 463 13.28 -25.05 11.57
N LEU A 464 13.76 -25.57 10.42
CA LEU A 464 13.12 -26.71 9.74
C LEU A 464 13.35 -28.03 10.47
N THR A 465 14.50 -28.19 11.11
CA THR A 465 14.84 -29.43 11.85
C THR A 465 13.88 -29.73 13.01
N PRO A 466 13.52 -28.76 13.88
CA PRO A 466 12.54 -28.99 14.95
C PRO A 466 11.08 -28.78 14.52
N ALA A 467 10.79 -28.53 13.24
CA ALA A 467 9.44 -28.23 12.78
C ALA A 467 8.53 -29.47 12.83
N ASP A 468 7.37 -29.35 13.46
CA ASP A 468 6.32 -30.39 13.43
C ASP A 468 5.62 -30.39 12.07
N VAL A 469 5.38 -29.19 11.52
CA VAL A 469 4.73 -28.97 10.24
C VAL A 469 5.66 -28.17 9.32
N ILE A 470 6.00 -28.72 8.16
CA ILE A 470 6.73 -27.98 7.12
C ILE A 470 5.80 -27.73 5.95
N PHE A 471 5.68 -26.48 5.51
CA PHE A 471 4.75 -26.11 4.46
C PHE A 471 5.36 -25.25 3.37
N ARG A 472 4.69 -25.21 2.22
CA ARG A 472 4.96 -24.24 1.15
C ARG A 472 3.72 -23.98 0.31
N GLU A 473 3.74 -22.91 -0.48
CA GLU A 473 2.73 -22.65 -1.53
C GLU A 473 3.29 -22.77 -2.95
N GLY A 474 2.58 -23.42 -3.87
CA GLY A 474 2.90 -23.35 -5.29
C GLY A 474 1.95 -24.11 -6.19
N GLN A 475 2.19 -24.02 -7.51
CA GLN A 475 1.32 -24.65 -8.49
C GLN A 475 1.46 -26.18 -8.43
N PRO A 476 0.36 -26.96 -8.47
CA PRO A 476 0.42 -28.42 -8.38
C PRO A 476 1.25 -29.09 -9.49
N ASP A 477 1.39 -28.42 -10.63
CA ASP A 477 2.08 -28.85 -11.84
C ASP A 477 3.47 -28.18 -12.01
N ASP A 478 4.00 -27.52 -10.98
CA ASP A 478 5.33 -26.91 -11.02
C ASP A 478 6.43 -27.98 -11.17
N PRO A 479 7.10 -28.07 -12.34
CA PRO A 479 8.05 -29.16 -12.61
C PRO A 479 9.31 -29.05 -11.75
N ARG A 480 9.57 -27.90 -11.11
CA ARG A 480 10.72 -27.70 -10.23
C ARG A 480 10.55 -28.39 -8.88
N LEU A 481 9.33 -28.80 -8.53
CA LEU A 481 8.96 -29.30 -7.21
C LEU A 481 8.34 -30.70 -7.21
N GLY A 482 8.11 -31.30 -8.38
CA GLY A 482 7.51 -32.64 -8.48
C GLY A 482 6.02 -32.71 -8.08
N GLY A 483 5.39 -31.57 -7.85
CA GLY A 483 4.01 -31.46 -7.38
C GLY A 483 3.82 -31.91 -5.93
N PRO A 484 2.55 -31.93 -5.44
CA PRO A 484 2.27 -32.11 -4.02
C PRO A 484 2.70 -33.47 -3.45
N GLU A 485 2.57 -34.54 -4.24
CA GLU A 485 2.84 -35.89 -3.75
C GLU A 485 4.34 -36.16 -3.58
N GLU A 486 5.16 -35.77 -4.55
CA GLU A 486 6.61 -35.96 -4.52
C GLU A 486 7.25 -35.04 -3.48
N TRP A 487 6.91 -33.75 -3.50
CA TRP A 487 7.46 -32.78 -2.56
C TRP A 487 7.18 -33.16 -1.10
N THR A 488 5.94 -33.53 -0.77
CA THR A 488 5.60 -33.90 0.62
C THR A 488 6.36 -35.16 1.08
N ALA A 489 6.62 -36.11 0.18
CA ALA A 489 7.44 -37.28 0.50
C ALA A 489 8.91 -36.92 0.73
N GLU A 490 9.46 -36.02 -0.09
CA GLU A 490 10.84 -35.56 0.04
C GLU A 490 11.08 -34.83 1.37
N VAL A 491 10.18 -33.93 1.76
CA VAL A 491 10.27 -33.18 3.01
C VAL A 491 10.28 -34.12 4.21
N LEU A 492 9.37 -35.10 4.29
CA LEU A 492 9.32 -36.05 5.40
C LEU A 492 10.57 -36.95 5.49
N ARG A 493 11.18 -37.26 4.34
CA ARG A 493 12.45 -38.00 4.27
C ARG A 493 13.63 -37.15 4.72
N ARG A 494 13.63 -35.86 4.38
CA ARG A 494 14.70 -34.91 4.69
C ARG A 494 14.67 -34.44 6.15
N TYR A 495 13.49 -34.29 6.75
CA TYR A 495 13.31 -33.75 8.10
C TYR A 495 12.61 -34.78 9.01
N PRO A 496 13.36 -35.61 9.76
CA PRO A 496 12.82 -36.71 10.57
C PRO A 496 11.81 -36.30 11.66
N HIS A 497 11.90 -35.07 12.18
CA HIS A 497 10.96 -34.55 13.19
C HIS A 497 9.69 -33.95 12.58
N CYS A 498 9.68 -33.69 11.27
CA CYS A 498 8.46 -33.26 10.60
C CYS A 498 7.44 -34.38 10.61
N SER A 499 6.29 -34.12 11.21
CA SER A 499 5.16 -35.05 11.32
C SER A 499 4.14 -34.84 10.20
N LEU A 500 4.05 -33.63 9.67
CA LEU A 500 3.14 -33.29 8.57
C LEU A 500 3.82 -32.36 7.54
N ALA A 501 4.02 -32.84 6.32
CA ALA A 501 4.46 -32.01 5.20
C ALA A 501 3.24 -31.50 4.42
N VAL A 502 3.20 -30.21 4.09
CA VAL A 502 2.01 -29.53 3.54
C VAL A 502 2.33 -28.73 2.29
N TYR A 503 1.67 -29.05 1.19
CA TYR A 503 1.76 -28.32 -0.08
C TYR A 503 0.45 -27.56 -0.32
N VAL A 504 0.47 -26.24 -0.16
CA VAL A 504 -0.66 -25.36 -0.44
C VAL A 504 -0.81 -25.21 -1.96
N THR A 505 -1.91 -25.75 -2.50
CA THR A 505 -2.16 -25.85 -3.95
C THR A 505 -2.98 -24.70 -4.50
N GLY A 506 -3.56 -23.86 -3.63
CA GLY A 506 -4.37 -22.72 -4.00
C GLY A 506 -4.96 -22.02 -2.77
N PRO A 507 -5.81 -20.99 -2.95
CA PRO A 507 -6.35 -20.18 -1.85
C PRO A 507 -7.27 -20.94 -0.89
N HIS A 508 -7.78 -22.11 -1.32
CA HIS A 508 -8.80 -22.87 -0.59
C HIS A 508 -8.44 -24.34 -0.37
N SER A 509 -7.21 -24.74 -0.73
CA SER A 509 -6.83 -26.16 -0.68
C SER A 509 -5.35 -26.37 -0.44
N CYS A 510 -5.03 -27.49 0.21
CA CYS A 510 -3.69 -28.00 0.33
C CYS A 510 -3.68 -29.54 0.29
N ALA A 511 -2.53 -30.11 -0.05
CA ALA A 511 -2.24 -31.51 0.17
C ALA A 511 -1.35 -31.65 1.39
N ALA A 512 -1.60 -32.64 2.24
CA ALA A 512 -0.78 -32.93 3.40
C ALA A 512 -0.39 -34.41 3.41
N ARG A 513 0.80 -34.72 3.90
CA ARG A 513 1.28 -36.10 4.07
C ARG A 513 1.82 -36.27 5.47
N GLY A 514 1.34 -37.30 6.18
CA GLY A 514 1.94 -37.81 7.42
C GLY A 514 2.91 -38.95 7.13
N ARG A 515 3.69 -39.39 8.12
CA ARG A 515 4.67 -40.49 7.94
C ARG A 515 4.02 -41.84 7.62
N ASP A 516 2.91 -42.11 8.28
CA ASP A 516 2.21 -43.40 8.19
C ASP A 516 1.02 -43.35 7.22
N ASP A 517 0.86 -42.23 6.50
CA ASP A 517 -0.31 -41.95 5.68
C ASP A 517 0.04 -41.74 4.20
N GLY A 518 -0.94 -42.07 3.36
CA GLY A 518 -0.99 -41.53 2.02
C GLY A 518 -1.22 -40.02 2.03
N VAL A 519 -1.20 -39.43 0.83
CA VAL A 519 -1.52 -38.00 0.68
C VAL A 519 -2.97 -37.77 1.07
N LEU A 520 -3.21 -36.76 1.89
CA LEU A 520 -4.52 -36.24 2.27
C LEU A 520 -4.76 -34.92 1.52
N ARG A 521 -5.97 -34.74 0.97
CA ARG A 521 -6.41 -33.49 0.37
C ARG A 521 -7.31 -32.76 1.35
N LEU A 522 -6.97 -31.52 1.64
CA LEU A 522 -7.75 -30.61 2.45
C LEU A 522 -8.35 -29.54 1.54
N SER A 523 -9.67 -29.34 1.64
CA SER A 523 -10.38 -28.31 0.88
C SER A 523 -11.35 -27.56 1.77
N ALA A 524 -11.37 -26.23 1.62
CA ALA A 524 -12.34 -25.35 2.23
C ALA A 524 -13.75 -25.77 1.80
N GLY A 525 -14.63 -26.01 2.78
CA GLY A 525 -16.06 -26.18 2.54
C GLY A 525 -16.77 -24.86 2.23
N PRO A 526 -18.08 -24.87 1.98
CA PRO A 526 -18.85 -23.67 1.70
C PRO A 526 -18.66 -22.58 2.77
N GLY A 527 -18.30 -21.37 2.34
CA GLY A 527 -18.08 -20.22 3.21
C GLY A 527 -16.77 -20.20 4.01
N ALA A 528 -15.91 -21.22 3.86
CA ALA A 528 -14.58 -21.22 4.44
C ALA A 528 -13.59 -20.39 3.61
N ASP A 529 -12.73 -19.63 4.30
CA ASP A 529 -11.86 -18.61 3.72
C ASP A 529 -10.64 -18.37 4.62
N ALA A 530 -10.12 -19.43 5.24
CA ALA A 530 -8.91 -19.35 6.06
C ALA A 530 -7.70 -19.82 5.25
N ASP A 531 -6.53 -19.58 5.80
CA ASP A 531 -5.27 -20.03 5.23
C ASP A 531 -5.22 -21.57 5.14
N PRO A 532 -4.96 -22.18 3.98
CA PRO A 532 -4.80 -23.63 3.88
C PRO A 532 -3.69 -24.21 4.77
N ALA A 533 -2.66 -23.43 5.13
CA ALA A 533 -1.68 -23.87 6.12
C ALA A 533 -2.26 -23.96 7.54
N ALA A 534 -3.29 -23.16 7.87
CA ALA A 534 -4.05 -23.30 9.11
C ALA A 534 -4.88 -24.59 9.11
N TYR A 535 -5.50 -24.95 7.98
CA TYR A 535 -6.23 -26.23 7.85
C TYR A 535 -5.33 -27.44 8.11
N ALA A 536 -4.11 -27.42 7.58
CA ALA A 536 -3.16 -28.49 7.83
C ALA A 536 -2.67 -28.53 9.28
N SER A 537 -2.47 -27.36 9.90
CA SER A 537 -2.20 -27.29 11.35
C SER A 537 -3.36 -27.82 12.19
N ALA A 538 -4.60 -27.65 11.74
CA ALA A 538 -5.78 -28.22 12.39
C ALA A 538 -5.78 -29.74 12.32
N LEU A 539 -5.46 -30.27 11.14
CA LEU A 539 -5.30 -31.69 10.92
C LEU A 539 -4.20 -32.26 11.81
N TYR A 540 -3.04 -31.59 11.90
CA TYR A 540 -1.96 -32.01 12.79
C TYR A 540 -2.44 -32.14 14.25
N ALA A 541 -3.02 -31.09 14.82
CA ALA A 541 -3.49 -31.09 16.21
C ALA A 541 -4.61 -32.10 16.46
N TRP A 542 -5.56 -32.23 15.53
CA TRP A 542 -6.63 -33.21 15.64
C TRP A 542 -6.10 -34.65 15.67
N ARG A 543 -5.05 -34.95 14.90
CA ARG A 543 -4.42 -36.28 14.87
C ARG A 543 -3.56 -36.54 16.10
N ALA A 544 -2.86 -35.53 16.61
CA ALA A 544 -2.15 -35.64 17.89
C ALA A 544 -3.11 -36.04 19.03
N GLY A 545 -4.36 -35.56 18.99
CA GLY A 545 -5.45 -35.98 19.89
C GLY A 545 -6.13 -37.32 19.56
N GLY A 546 -5.59 -38.12 18.62
CA GLY A 546 -6.12 -39.44 18.25
C GLY A 546 -7.14 -39.46 17.10
N GLY A 547 -7.32 -38.36 16.38
CA GLY A 547 -8.20 -38.28 15.20
C GLY A 547 -7.73 -39.17 14.04
N VAL A 548 -8.67 -39.88 13.41
CA VAL A 548 -8.41 -40.77 12.26
C VAL A 548 -9.29 -40.38 11.08
N VAL A 549 -8.68 -40.11 9.92
CA VAL A 549 -9.41 -39.80 8.69
C VAL A 549 -10.09 -41.07 8.18
N ALA A 550 -11.41 -41.07 8.11
CA ALA A 550 -12.17 -42.19 7.57
C ALA A 550 -11.90 -42.36 6.05
N PRO A 551 -12.05 -43.58 5.48
CA PRO A 551 -11.87 -43.80 4.03
C PRO A 551 -12.75 -42.90 3.15
N GLY A 552 -13.96 -42.57 3.62
CA GLY A 552 -14.89 -41.65 2.96
C GLY A 552 -14.60 -40.16 3.21
N GLY A 553 -13.52 -39.83 3.94
CA GLY A 553 -13.18 -38.49 4.37
C GLY A 553 -13.75 -38.10 5.73
N THR A 554 -13.32 -36.95 6.24
CA THR A 554 -13.75 -36.37 7.51
C THR A 554 -13.80 -34.86 7.39
N THR A 555 -14.76 -34.22 8.06
CA THR A 555 -14.87 -32.76 8.07
C THR A 555 -14.42 -32.22 9.42
N LEU A 556 -13.37 -31.38 9.41
CA LEU A 556 -12.94 -30.62 10.57
C LEU A 556 -13.65 -29.26 10.59
N ARG A 557 -13.93 -28.76 11.79
CA ARG A 557 -14.46 -27.40 12.01
C ARG A 557 -13.33 -26.57 12.58
N VAL A 558 -12.64 -25.84 11.72
CA VAL A 558 -11.47 -25.03 12.11
C VAL A 558 -11.94 -23.66 12.56
N HIS A 559 -11.69 -23.31 13.83
CA HIS A 559 -12.01 -22.01 14.42
C HIS A 559 -10.79 -21.10 14.35
N ALA A 560 -10.91 -20.04 13.55
CA ALA A 560 -9.85 -19.07 13.28
C ALA A 560 -10.50 -17.75 12.83
N GLY A 561 -9.91 -16.58 13.12
CA GLY A 561 -10.45 -15.30 12.64
C GLY A 561 -11.83 -14.98 13.19
N GLY A 562 -12.17 -15.48 14.40
CA GLY A 562 -13.52 -15.40 14.98
C GLY A 562 -14.61 -16.14 14.19
N ARG A 563 -14.25 -17.04 13.27
CA ARG A 563 -15.19 -17.78 12.40
C ARG A 563 -14.92 -19.27 12.46
N VAL A 564 -15.90 -20.04 11.98
CA VAL A 564 -15.79 -21.49 11.80
C VAL A 564 -15.67 -21.82 10.32
N HIS A 565 -14.64 -22.57 9.98
CA HIS A 565 -14.31 -23.00 8.64
C HIS A 565 -14.48 -24.52 8.54
N PRO A 566 -15.55 -25.03 7.90
CA PRO A 566 -15.63 -26.44 7.58
C PRO A 566 -14.53 -26.79 6.57
N VAL A 567 -13.72 -27.80 6.88
CA VAL A 567 -12.62 -28.27 6.03
C VAL A 567 -12.83 -29.76 5.79
N THR A 568 -12.97 -30.13 4.53
CA THR A 568 -13.06 -31.54 4.15
C THR A 568 -11.66 -32.10 4.01
N VAL A 569 -11.38 -33.22 4.67
CA VAL A 569 -10.13 -33.97 4.59
C VAL A 569 -10.44 -35.30 3.94
N THR A 570 -9.83 -35.60 2.81
CA THR A 570 -10.04 -36.85 2.06
C THR A 570 -8.71 -37.53 1.75
N PRO A 571 -8.62 -38.86 1.81
CA PRO A 571 -7.49 -39.57 1.22
C PRO A 571 -7.40 -39.30 -0.29
N ALA A 572 -6.21 -38.98 -0.80
CA ALA A 572 -6.00 -38.94 -2.24
C ALA A 572 -6.21 -40.36 -2.79
N THR A 573 -7.15 -40.51 -3.72
CA THR A 573 -7.31 -41.78 -4.44
C THR A 573 -6.00 -42.04 -5.19
N PRO A 574 -5.38 -43.24 -5.09
CA PRO A 574 -4.19 -43.53 -5.88
C PRO A 574 -4.51 -43.31 -7.37
N PRO A 575 -3.61 -42.73 -8.16
CA PRO A 575 -3.82 -42.61 -9.59
C PRO A 575 -4.13 -44.00 -10.16
N ALA A 576 -5.21 -44.11 -10.94
CA ALA A 576 -5.60 -45.36 -11.58
C ALA A 576 -4.38 -45.89 -12.35
N ARG A 577 -3.89 -47.09 -11.97
CA ARG A 577 -2.87 -47.80 -12.73
C ARG A 577 -3.36 -47.86 -14.19
N PRO A 578 -2.56 -47.43 -15.19
CA PRO A 578 -2.95 -47.64 -16.58
C PRO A 578 -3.17 -49.15 -16.78
N PRO A 579 -4.21 -49.56 -17.54
CA PRO A 579 -4.48 -50.96 -17.77
C PRO A 579 -3.23 -51.61 -18.35
N ARG A 580 -2.80 -52.73 -17.76
CA ARG A 580 -1.73 -53.55 -18.32
C ARG A 580 -2.12 -53.89 -19.76
N SER A 581 -1.40 -53.34 -20.72
CA SER A 581 -1.48 -53.76 -22.11
C SER A 581 -1.32 -55.27 -22.15
N ALA A 582 -2.35 -55.97 -22.60
CA ALA A 582 -2.25 -57.37 -22.97
C ALA A 582 -1.26 -57.43 -24.13
N ALA A 583 -0.03 -57.89 -23.84
CA ALA A 583 0.92 -58.24 -24.87
C ALA A 583 0.27 -59.31 -25.73
N ALA A 584 0.03 -58.97 -27.00
CA ALA A 584 -0.35 -59.91 -28.02
C ALA A 584 0.78 -60.92 -28.20
N ASP A 585 0.49 -62.18 -27.87
CA ASP A 585 1.19 -63.33 -28.41
C ASP A 585 1.11 -63.28 -29.94
N GLY A 586 2.28 -63.31 -30.58
CA GLY A 586 2.38 -63.26 -32.02
C GLY A 586 3.82 -63.26 -32.51
N ARG A 587 4.54 -64.36 -32.29
CA ARG A 587 5.71 -64.73 -33.11
C ARG A 587 5.76 -66.23 -33.31
N ASP A 588 5.60 -66.62 -34.58
CA ASP A 588 6.25 -67.70 -35.33
C ASP A 588 5.72 -67.54 -36.77
N SER A 589 6.48 -67.45 -37.86
CA SER A 589 7.72 -68.13 -38.28
C SER A 589 8.31 -67.45 -39.56
N PRO A 590 9.44 -67.92 -40.14
CA PRO A 590 10.48 -67.07 -40.78
C PRO A 590 10.71 -67.23 -42.31
N GLY A 591 11.61 -66.40 -42.87
CA GLY A 591 12.34 -66.57 -44.16
C GLY A 591 11.79 -65.72 -45.32
N ALA A 592 12.53 -65.19 -46.30
CA ALA A 592 13.96 -65.21 -46.65
C ALA A 592 14.23 -64.13 -47.76
N GLU A 593 15.50 -63.73 -47.91
CA GLU A 593 16.19 -63.19 -49.13
C GLU A 593 15.70 -61.88 -49.80
N SER A 594 16.44 -60.76 -49.67
CA SER A 594 17.53 -60.27 -50.57
C SER A 594 17.01 -59.42 -51.75
N PRO A 595 17.87 -58.68 -52.49
CA PRO A 595 18.40 -57.34 -52.20
C PRO A 595 17.92 -56.25 -53.20
N PHE A 596 18.30 -54.99 -52.95
CA PHE A 596 18.31 -53.84 -53.90
C PHE A 596 18.80 -54.23 -55.32
N PRO A 597 18.47 -53.51 -56.43
CA PRO A 597 18.52 -52.02 -56.49
C PRO A 597 17.51 -51.29 -57.43
N ALA A 598 17.27 -50.02 -57.11
CA ALA A 598 17.23 -48.84 -58.00
C ALA A 598 16.79 -47.61 -57.20
#